data_AF-A0A926W9N7-F1
#
_entry.id   AF-A0A926W9N7-F1
#
_cell.length_a   1.000
_cell.length_b   1.000
_cell.length_c   1.000
_cell.angle_alpha   90.00
_cell.angle_beta   90.00
_cell.angle_gamma   90.00
#
_symmetry.space_group_name_H-M   'P 1'
#
loop_
_entity.id
_entity.type
_entity.pdbx_description
1 polymer ?
#
loop_
_entity_poly.entity_id
_entity_poly.type
_entity_poly.pdbx_seq_one_letter_code
_entity_poly.pdbx_strand_id
1 'polypeptide(L)'
;MTSKKPSDKASSKKQAPPASPPSPPPASSGGLKVQVIYLAARSGSAKSPAKDALWFATYPIIPRTGDCLFRDGMYYRVERVFLYENTAPGWCADIEVSYYGRR
;
A
#
# COMPACT_ATOMS: atom_id res chain seq x y z
N MET A 1 72.99 41.84 -10.83
CA MET A 1 71.90 42.84 -10.97
C MET A 1 70.58 42.10 -11.16
N THR A 2 69.58 42.57 -10.43
CA THR A 2 68.19 42.12 -10.26
C THR A 2 67.39 41.89 -11.55
N SER A 3 66.45 40.91 -11.54
CA SER A 3 65.03 41.03 -12.01
C SER A 3 64.32 39.67 -11.90
N LYS A 4 63.54 39.42 -10.83
CA LYS A 4 62.07 39.49 -10.71
C LYS A 4 61.27 38.41 -11.48
N LYS A 5 60.84 37.40 -10.71
CA LYS A 5 59.85 36.35 -10.99
C LYS A 5 58.44 36.98 -11.08
N PRO A 6 57.59 36.65 -12.06
CA PRO A 6 56.18 37.05 -12.02
C PRO A 6 55.37 36.07 -11.15
N SER A 7 54.50 36.65 -10.33
CA SER A 7 53.53 35.98 -9.46
C SER A 7 52.23 35.78 -10.21
N ASP A 8 51.85 34.53 -10.50
CA ASP A 8 50.53 34.23 -11.04
C ASP A 8 49.50 34.14 -9.92
N LYS A 9 48.49 35.00 -10.02
CA LYS A 9 47.33 35.14 -9.13
C LYS A 9 46.44 33.89 -9.28
N ALA A 10 46.35 33.09 -8.23
CA ALA A 10 45.36 32.01 -8.14
C ALA A 10 43.95 32.60 -8.09
N SER A 11 43.15 32.34 -9.12
CA SER A 11 41.76 32.78 -9.22
C SER A 11 40.86 31.68 -8.65
N SER A 12 40.43 31.85 -7.39
CA SER A 12 39.54 30.92 -6.70
C SER A 12 38.14 30.93 -7.34
N LYS A 13 37.87 29.93 -8.20
CA LYS A 13 36.55 29.67 -8.77
C LYS A 13 35.67 29.02 -7.68
N LYS A 14 34.79 29.80 -7.05
CA LYS A 14 33.78 29.28 -6.11
C LYS A 14 32.84 28.32 -6.87
N GLN A 15 32.98 27.02 -6.63
CA GLN A 15 32.03 26.00 -7.08
C GLN A 15 30.70 26.21 -6.35
N ALA A 16 29.62 26.36 -7.11
CA ALA A 16 28.26 26.31 -6.59
C ALA A 16 27.95 24.88 -6.09
N PRO A 17 27.17 24.72 -5.01
CA PRO A 17 26.79 23.39 -4.52
C PRO A 17 25.96 22.64 -5.57
N PRO A 18 26.06 21.30 -5.63
CA PRO A 18 25.25 20.50 -6.55
C PRO A 18 23.77 20.65 -6.22
N ALA A 19 22.94 20.78 -7.27
CA ALA A 19 21.50 20.89 -7.14
C ALA A 19 20.93 19.62 -6.47
N SER A 20 20.08 19.81 -5.46
CA SER A 20 19.36 18.71 -4.80
C SER A 20 18.54 17.91 -5.82
N PRO A 21 18.43 16.57 -5.65
CA PRO A 21 17.61 15.76 -6.53
C PRO A 21 16.14 16.20 -6.48
N PRO A 22 15.39 16.08 -7.58
CA PRO A 22 13.98 16.42 -7.60
C PRO A 22 13.22 15.54 -6.60
N SER A 23 12.33 16.16 -5.83
CA SER A 23 11.45 15.45 -4.89
C SER A 23 10.67 14.35 -5.64
N PRO A 24 10.48 13.17 -5.05
CA PRO A 24 9.65 12.14 -5.64
C PRO A 24 8.22 12.70 -5.86
N PRO A 25 7.52 12.28 -6.92
CA PRO A 25 6.14 12.69 -7.13
C PRO A 25 5.30 12.26 -5.90
N PRO A 26 4.24 13.03 -5.56
CA PRO A 26 3.34 12.64 -4.49
C PRO A 26 2.80 11.24 -4.79
N ALA A 27 2.93 10.32 -3.83
CA ALA A 27 2.33 9.00 -3.95
C ALA A 27 0.83 9.21 -4.23
N SER A 28 0.34 8.67 -5.35
CA SER A 28 -1.09 8.66 -5.64
C SER A 28 -1.81 8.10 -4.42
N SER A 29 -2.54 8.96 -3.72
CA SER A 29 -3.26 8.67 -2.47
C SER A 29 -4.47 7.75 -2.68
N GLY A 30 -4.59 7.12 -3.85
CA GLY A 30 -5.67 6.22 -4.20
C GLY A 30 -5.35 4.81 -3.73
N GLY A 31 -5.86 4.44 -2.55
CA GLY A 31 -5.88 3.03 -2.18
C GLY A 31 -6.68 2.19 -3.18
N LEU A 32 -6.39 0.90 -3.21
CA LEU A 32 -6.99 -0.08 -4.11
C LEU A 32 -8.33 -0.51 -3.54
N LYS A 33 -9.39 -0.33 -4.33
CA LYS A 33 -10.76 -0.72 -3.97
C LYS A 33 -10.91 -2.23 -4.07
N VAL A 34 -11.35 -2.86 -2.98
CA VAL A 34 -11.47 -4.31 -2.86
C VAL A 34 -12.83 -4.68 -2.27
N GLN A 35 -13.58 -5.52 -3.00
CA GLN A 35 -14.86 -6.04 -2.55
C GLN A 35 -14.58 -7.25 -1.67
N VAL A 36 -15.15 -7.27 -0.46
CA VAL A 36 -14.88 -8.30 0.53
C VAL A 36 -16.14 -9.10 0.78
N ILE A 37 -16.06 -10.39 0.52
CA ILE A 37 -17.16 -11.35 0.60
C ILE A 37 -16.89 -12.27 1.78
N TYR A 38 -17.80 -12.29 2.74
CA TYR A 38 -17.73 -13.24 3.84
C TYR A 38 -18.15 -14.62 3.37
N LEU A 39 -17.19 -15.54 3.37
CA LEU A 39 -17.48 -16.96 3.29
C LEU A 39 -18.10 -17.39 4.61
N ALA A 40 -19.38 -17.68 4.57
CA ALA A 40 -20.11 -18.30 5.66
C ALA A 40 -19.64 -19.75 5.84
N ALA A 41 -18.39 -19.94 6.25
CA ALA A 41 -17.78 -21.23 6.43
C ALA A 41 -17.75 -21.56 7.93
N ARG A 42 -18.66 -22.46 8.34
CA ARG A 42 -18.60 -23.34 9.52
C ARG A 42 -18.41 -22.73 10.92
N SER A 43 -18.31 -21.42 11.07
CA SER A 43 -18.20 -20.81 12.39
C SER A 43 -19.55 -20.82 13.09
N GLY A 44 -19.73 -21.71 14.06
CA GLY A 44 -20.86 -21.69 15.01
C GLY A 44 -20.77 -20.57 16.05
N SER A 45 -19.83 -19.62 15.89
CA SER A 45 -19.70 -18.47 16.78
C SER A 45 -20.88 -17.52 16.56
N ALA A 46 -21.58 -17.17 17.64
CA ALA A 46 -22.64 -16.15 17.66
C ALA A 46 -22.18 -14.76 17.21
N LYS A 47 -20.85 -14.53 17.12
CA LYS A 47 -20.26 -13.27 16.64
C LYS A 47 -19.99 -13.27 15.13
N SER A 48 -20.23 -14.37 14.43
CA SER A 48 -19.96 -14.45 12.98
C SER A 48 -20.94 -13.57 12.21
N PRO A 49 -20.51 -12.85 11.16
CA PRO A 49 -21.42 -12.13 10.28
C PRO A 49 -22.46 -13.04 9.64
N ALA A 50 -23.56 -12.43 9.16
CA ALA A 50 -24.55 -13.12 8.35
C ALA A 50 -23.90 -13.80 7.16
N LYS A 51 -24.47 -14.93 6.75
CA LYS A 51 -24.01 -15.64 5.56
C LYS A 51 -24.05 -14.70 4.35
N ASP A 52 -22.97 -14.68 3.58
CA ASP A 52 -22.80 -13.86 2.38
C ASP A 52 -22.74 -12.34 2.66
N ALA A 53 -22.30 -11.94 3.86
CA ALA A 53 -22.05 -10.53 4.17
C ALA A 53 -21.02 -9.93 3.21
N LEU A 54 -21.40 -8.84 2.55
CA LEU A 54 -20.57 -8.11 1.59
C LEU A 54 -20.18 -6.75 2.16
N TRP A 55 -18.94 -6.34 1.93
CA TRP A 55 -18.53 -4.96 2.16
C TRP A 55 -17.46 -4.49 1.21
N PHE A 56 -17.17 -3.21 1.32
CA PHE A 56 -16.36 -2.45 0.40
C PHE A 56 -15.25 -1.78 1.19
N ALA A 57 -13.99 -2.03 0.80
CA ALA A 57 -12.83 -1.52 1.50
C ALA A 57 -11.79 -0.96 0.52
N THR A 58 -10.94 -0.08 1.04
CA THR A 58 -9.82 0.51 0.31
C THR A 58 -8.55 0.16 1.06
N TYR A 59 -7.61 -0.51 0.40
CA TYR A 59 -6.35 -0.93 1.00
C TYR A 59 -5.16 -0.31 0.26
N PRO A 60 -4.02 -0.04 0.94
CA PRO A 60 -2.81 0.43 0.26
C PRO A 60 -2.21 -0.65 -0.67
N ILE A 61 -2.53 -1.92 -0.42
CA ILE A 61 -2.15 -3.08 -1.23
C ILE A 61 -3.35 -4.03 -1.28
N ILE A 62 -3.52 -4.76 -2.38
CA ILE A 62 -4.55 -5.81 -2.46
C ILE A 62 -4.18 -6.91 -1.44
N PRO A 63 -5.07 -7.24 -0.48
CA PRO A 63 -4.84 -8.33 0.45
C PRO A 63 -4.58 -9.66 -0.25
N ARG A 64 -3.75 -10.50 0.35
CA ARG A 64 -3.38 -11.82 -0.15
C ARG A 64 -4.01 -12.92 0.70
N THR A 65 -4.14 -14.11 0.13
CA THR A 65 -4.55 -15.30 0.89
C THR A 65 -3.67 -15.49 2.12
N GLY A 66 -4.31 -15.64 3.28
CA GLY A 66 -3.66 -15.76 4.58
C GLY A 66 -3.58 -14.46 5.39
N ASP A 67 -3.77 -13.29 4.75
CA ASP A 67 -3.77 -12.00 5.45
C ASP A 67 -4.91 -11.90 6.46
N CYS A 68 -4.68 -11.12 7.51
CA CYS A 68 -5.68 -10.83 8.54
C CYS A 68 -6.26 -9.43 8.34
N LEU A 69 -7.58 -9.34 8.20
CA LEU A 69 -8.32 -8.09 8.08
C LEU A 69 -9.05 -7.80 9.39
N PHE A 70 -9.06 -6.54 9.82
CA PHE A 70 -9.83 -6.11 10.99
C PHE A 70 -11.02 -5.26 10.56
N ARG A 71 -12.22 -5.64 11.00
CA ARG A 71 -13.45 -4.91 10.72
C ARG A 71 -14.46 -5.15 11.83
N ASP A 72 -15.13 -4.08 12.28
CA ASP A 72 -16.22 -4.12 13.26
C ASP A 72 -15.88 -4.93 14.53
N GLY A 73 -14.64 -4.77 15.03
CA GLY A 73 -14.17 -5.46 16.24
C GLY A 73 -13.77 -6.93 16.03
N MET A 74 -13.77 -7.41 14.78
CA MET A 74 -13.50 -8.81 14.44
C MET A 74 -12.33 -8.93 13.49
N TYR A 75 -11.66 -10.08 13.58
CA TYR A 75 -10.63 -10.46 12.61
C TYR A 75 -11.21 -11.44 11.60
N TYR A 76 -10.77 -11.27 10.36
CA TYR A 76 -11.08 -12.13 9.24
C TYR A 76 -9.80 -12.59 8.60
N ARG A 77 -9.76 -13.83 8.14
CA ARG A 77 -8.66 -14.36 7.35
C ARG A 77 -9.07 -14.35 5.88
N VAL A 78 -8.19 -13.85 5.02
CA VAL A 78 -8.39 -13.93 3.57
C VAL A 78 -8.16 -15.38 3.11
N GLU A 79 -9.17 -15.96 2.49
CA GLU A 79 -9.15 -17.34 1.98
C GLU A 79 -8.86 -17.35 0.47
N ARG A 80 -9.52 -16.47 -0.30
CA ARG A 80 -9.40 -16.42 -1.76
C ARG A 80 -9.33 -14.98 -2.26
N VAL A 81 -8.63 -14.78 -3.38
CA VAL A 81 -8.43 -13.48 -4.02
C VAL A 81 -8.65 -13.64 -5.51
N PHE A 82 -9.50 -12.78 -6.08
CA PHE A 82 -9.86 -12.75 -7.48
C PHE A 82 -9.47 -11.37 -8.03
N LEU A 83 -8.48 -11.32 -8.92
CA LEU A 83 -7.95 -10.05 -9.45
C LEU A 83 -8.62 -9.60 -10.75
N TYR A 84 -9.16 -10.56 -11.51
CA TYR A 84 -9.65 -10.34 -12.89
C TYR A 84 -11.12 -10.73 -13.07
N GLU A 85 -11.76 -11.21 -12.01
CA GLU A 85 -13.17 -11.61 -12.01
C GLU A 85 -14.03 -10.58 -11.25
N ASN A 86 -13.54 -9.35 -11.13
CA ASN A 86 -14.17 -8.32 -10.31
C ASN A 86 -15.57 -8.03 -10.81
N THR A 87 -16.53 -8.15 -9.90
CA THR A 87 -17.95 -7.99 -10.20
C THR A 87 -18.39 -6.54 -10.35
N ALA A 88 -17.54 -5.56 -10.00
CA ALA A 88 -17.84 -4.14 -10.04
C ALA A 88 -16.82 -3.31 -10.87
N PRO A 89 -17.25 -2.40 -11.77
CA PRO A 89 -16.35 -1.54 -12.54
C PRO A 89 -15.48 -0.63 -11.68
N GLY A 90 -14.17 -0.58 -11.97
CA GLY A 90 -13.21 0.25 -11.25
C GLY A 90 -12.69 -0.34 -9.93
N TRP A 91 -12.96 -1.62 -9.66
CA TRP A 91 -12.43 -2.36 -8.52
C TRP A 91 -11.18 -3.13 -8.89
N CYS A 92 -10.29 -3.30 -7.91
CA CYS A 92 -8.98 -3.91 -8.09
C CYS A 92 -8.99 -5.41 -7.78
N ALA A 93 -9.84 -5.86 -6.86
CA ALA A 93 -10.02 -7.27 -6.53
C ALA A 93 -11.35 -7.54 -5.84
N ASP A 94 -11.84 -8.77 -5.98
CA ASP A 94 -12.79 -9.38 -5.07
C ASP A 94 -12.02 -10.34 -4.16
N ILE A 95 -12.26 -10.30 -2.85
CA ILE A 95 -11.64 -11.22 -1.90
C ILE A 95 -12.71 -11.89 -1.05
N GLU A 96 -12.40 -13.11 -0.66
CA GLU A 96 -13.26 -13.90 0.17
C GLU A 96 -12.59 -14.21 1.50
N VAL A 97 -13.33 -14.05 2.59
CA VAL A 97 -12.78 -14.09 3.94
C VAL A 97 -13.58 -14.98 4.87
N SER A 98 -12.92 -15.60 5.83
CA SER A 98 -13.54 -16.39 6.90
C SER A 98 -13.35 -15.70 8.25
N TYR A 99 -14.21 -15.99 9.22
CA TYR A 99 -14.06 -15.47 10.58
C TYR A 99 -12.80 -16.05 11.22
N TYR A 100 -11.93 -15.17 11.72
CA TYR A 100 -10.71 -15.53 12.41
C TYR A 100 -10.83 -15.16 13.90
N GLY A 101 -11.42 -16.07 14.67
CA GLY A 101 -11.38 -15.95 16.13
C GLY A 101 -9.96 -16.17 16.62
N ARG A 102 -9.33 -15.15 17.21
CA ARG A 102 -8.19 -15.38 18.10
C ARG A 102 -8.65 -16.38 19.17
N ARG A 103 -7.96 -17.51 19.26
CA ARG A 103 -8.12 -18.46 20.38
C ARG A 103 -7.75 -17.79 21.69
#